data_AF-Q66QM3-F1
#
_entry.id   AF-Q66QM3-F1
#
_cell.length_a   1.000
_cell.length_b   1.000
_cell.length_c   1.000
_cell.angle_alpha   90.00
_cell.angle_beta   90.00
_cell.angle_gamma   90.00
#
_symmetry.space_group_name_H-M   'P 1'
#
loop_
_entity.id
_entity.type
_entity.pdbx_description
1 polymer ?
#
loop_
_entity_poly.entity_id
_entity_poly.type
_entity_poly.pdbx_seq_one_letter_code
_entity_poly.pdbx_strand_id
1 'polypeptide(L)' 'DLVWLAEQGHAVIGVELAERAVQDFFVERDMQPQVSQHGAFKVYQAGALRILCGDFFALSRDDVAGCRA' A
#
# COMPACT_ATOMS: atom_id res chain seq x y z
N ASP A 1 -11.02 -3.88 -3.82
CA ASP A 1 -10.94 -2.73 -4.75
C ASP A 1 -9.54 -2.26 -5.10
N LEU A 2 -8.54 -2.34 -4.20
CA LEU A 2 -7.18 -1.84 -4.48
C LEU A 2 -6.55 -2.38 -5.77
N VAL A 3 -6.62 -3.69 -6.00
CA VAL A 3 -6.07 -4.32 -7.22
C VAL A 3 -6.84 -3.89 -8.45
N TRP A 4 -8.18 -3.91 -8.39
CA TRP A 4 -9.02 -3.52 -9.51
C TRP A 4 -8.71 -2.08 -9.97
N LEU A 5 -8.54 -1.13 -9.03
CA LEU A 5 -8.12 0.23 -9.34
C LEU A 5 -6.75 0.29 -10.01
N ALA A 6 -5.79 -0.51 -9.53
CA ALA A 6 -4.46 -0.60 -10.14
C ALA A 6 -4.51 -1.18 -11.56
N GLU A 7 -5.37 -2.18 -11.80
CA GLU A 7 -5.62 -2.76 -13.13
C GLU A 7 -6.31 -1.78 -14.08
N GLN A 8 -7.08 -0.82 -13.58
CA GLN A 8 -7.62 0.28 -14.37
C GLN A 8 -6.56 1.35 -14.71
N GLY A 9 -5.30 1.17 -14.27
CA GLY A 9 -4.19 2.09 -14.55
C GLY A 9 -4.03 3.22 -13.52
N HIS A 10 -4.71 3.15 -12.38
CA HIS A 10 -4.51 4.13 -11.31
C HIS A 10 -3.31 3.77 -10.42
N ALA A 11 -2.59 4.79 -9.95
CA ALA A 11 -1.67 4.63 -8.82
C ALA A 11 -2.49 4.57 -7.53
N VAL A 12 -2.32 3.49 -6.76
CA VAL A 12 -3.14 3.20 -5.59
C VAL A 12 -2.28 3.15 -4.34
N ILE A 13 -2.69 3.90 -3.32
CA ILE A 13 -2.13 3.83 -1.97
C ILE A 13 -3.20 3.26 -1.04
N GLY A 14 -2.90 2.15 -0.39
CA GLY A 14 -3.66 1.60 0.74
C GLY A 14 -2.91 1.81 2.05
N VAL A 15 -3.65 1.82 3.15
CA VAL A 15 -3.09 1.88 4.51
C VAL A 15 -3.75 0.80 5.33
N GLU A 16 -2.94 0.00 6.01
CA GLU A 16 -3.41 -1.14 6.79
C GLU A 16 -2.55 -1.28 8.05
N LEU A 17 -3.17 -1.53 9.19
CA LEU A 17 -2.47 -1.65 10.47
C LEU A 17 -1.88 -3.05 10.66
N ALA A 18 -2.61 -4.08 10.23
CA ALA A 18 -2.24 -5.47 10.45
C ALA A 18 -1.29 -5.96 9.36
N GLU A 19 0.00 -6.08 9.67
CA GLU A 19 1.00 -6.60 8.73
C GLU A 19 0.62 -7.95 8.14
N ARG A 20 -0.01 -8.82 8.95
CA ARG A 20 -0.49 -10.12 8.47
C ARG A 20 -1.54 -9.98 7.36
N ALA A 21 -2.47 -9.03 7.47
CA ALA A 21 -3.47 -8.79 6.42
C ALA A 21 -2.80 -8.28 5.13
N VAL A 22 -1.75 -7.46 5.24
CA VAL A 22 -0.96 -7.02 4.09
C VAL A 22 -0.24 -8.20 3.44
N GLN A 23 0.42 -9.04 4.23
CA GLN A 23 1.12 -10.23 3.72
C GLN A 23 0.15 -11.20 3.04
N ASP A 24 -0.96 -11.54 3.70
CA ASP A 24 -1.99 -12.44 3.16
C ASP A 24 -2.57 -11.88 1.86
N PHE A 25 -2.82 -10.56 1.78
CA PHE A 25 -3.31 -9.90 0.58
C PHE A 25 -2.43 -10.14 -0.66
N PHE A 26 -1.09 -10.07 -0.50
CA PHE A 26 -0.15 -10.31 -1.59
C PHE A 26 0.00 -11.81 -1.92
N VAL A 27 0.04 -12.67 -0.88
CA VAL A 27 0.15 -14.13 -1.04
C VAL A 27 -1.05 -14.70 -1.80
N GLU A 28 -2.27 -14.31 -1.45
CA GLU A 28 -3.50 -14.77 -2.11
C GLU A 28 -3.56 -14.46 -3.61
N ARG A 29 -2.75 -13.50 -4.07
CA ARG A 29 -2.73 -13.00 -5.45
C ARG A 29 -1.46 -13.40 -6.20
N ASP A 30 -0.60 -14.20 -5.57
CA ASP A 30 0.70 -14.61 -6.10
C ASP A 30 1.56 -13.39 -6.53
N MET A 31 1.43 -12.29 -5.77
CA MET A 31 2.15 -11.05 -6.01
C MET A 31 3.33 -10.94 -5.05
N GLN A 32 4.52 -10.64 -5.57
CA GLN A 32 5.72 -10.44 -4.76
C GLN A 32 5.99 -8.94 -4.59
N PRO A 33 5.69 -8.34 -3.42
CA PRO A 33 5.95 -6.93 -3.19
C PRO A 33 7.43 -6.67 -2.89
N GLN A 34 7.93 -5.53 -3.35
CA GLN A 34 9.12 -4.91 -2.78
C GLN A 34 8.78 -4.33 -1.41
N VAL A 35 9.59 -4.67 -0.41
CA VAL A 35 9.38 -4.24 0.97
C VAL A 35 10.45 -3.23 1.38
N SER A 36 10.04 -2.11 1.94
CA SER A 36 10.94 -1.05 2.42
C SER A 36 10.37 -0.36 3.67
N GLN A 37 11.16 0.51 4.30
CA GLN A 37 10.71 1.34 5.42
C GLN A 37 10.59 2.80 4.96
N HIS A 38 9.48 3.46 5.29
CA HIS A 38 9.26 4.89 5.06
C HIS A 38 8.63 5.53 6.30
N GLY A 39 9.43 6.29 7.06
CA GLY A 39 8.96 6.87 8.31
C GLY A 39 8.38 5.81 9.25
N ALA A 40 7.13 6.01 9.68
CA ALA A 40 6.39 5.09 10.55
C ALA A 40 5.87 3.82 9.83
N PHE A 41 5.94 3.74 8.51
CA PHE A 41 5.32 2.69 7.72
C PHE A 41 6.32 1.69 7.17
N LYS A 42 5.97 0.40 7.28
CA LYS A 42 6.57 -0.63 6.44
C LYS A 42 5.81 -0.66 5.11
N VAL A 43 6.49 -0.40 4.01
CA VAL A 43 5.87 -0.21 2.71
C VAL A 43 5.99 -1.48 1.89
N TYR A 44 4.85 -1.97 1.41
CA TYR A 44 4.76 -3.08 0.46
C TYR A 44 4.32 -2.53 -0.89
N GLN A 45 5.13 -2.73 -1.93
CA GLN A 45 4.85 -2.18 -3.25
C GLN A 45 4.95 -3.24 -4.34
N ALA A 46 3.91 -3.34 -5.17
CA ALA A 46 3.88 -4.18 -6.36
C ALA A 46 3.27 -3.37 -7.52
N GLY A 47 4.10 -3.00 -8.50
CA GLY A 47 3.68 -2.15 -9.61
C GLY A 47 3.10 -0.81 -9.14
N ALA A 48 1.86 -0.53 -9.56
CA ALA A 48 1.13 0.70 -9.22
C ALA A 48 0.44 0.68 -7.85
N LEU A 49 0.44 -0.47 -7.16
CA LEU A 49 -0.14 -0.62 -5.82
C LEU A 49 0.93 -0.50 -4.75
N ARG A 50 0.70 0.39 -3.78
CA ARG A 50 1.48 0.54 -2.55
C ARG A 50 0.57 0.38 -1.34
N ILE A 51 0.97 -0.44 -0.37
CA ILE A 51 0.33 -0.53 0.94
C ILE A 51 1.32 -0.03 2.00
N LEU A 52 0.92 1.03 2.71
CA LEU A 52 1.62 1.55 3.88
C LEU A 52 1.12 0.76 5.10
N CYS A 53 1.94 -0.18 5.59
CA CYS A 53 1.62 -0.94 6.77
C CYS A 53 1.99 -0.15 8.03
N GLY A 54 1.00 0.28 8.80
CA GLY A 54 1.16 1.10 10.00
C GLY A 54 -0.13 1.80 10.41
N ASP A 55 -0.03 2.67 11.43
CA ASP A 55 -1.17 3.43 11.93
C ASP A 55 -1.62 4.48 10.91
N PHE A 56 -2.89 4.44 10.52
CA PHE A 56 -3.50 5.43 9.64
C PHE A 56 -3.34 6.86 10.17
N PHE A 57 -3.40 7.06 11.49
CA PHE A 57 -3.24 8.38 12.09
C PHE A 57 -1.79 8.90 12.03
N ALA A 58 -0.82 8.08 11.62
CA ALA A 58 0.56 8.51 11.39
C ALA A 58 0.80 9.09 9.98
N LEU A 59 -0.23 9.10 9.11
CA LEU A 59 -0.10 9.66 7.76
C LEU A 59 0.22 11.15 7.81
N SER A 60 1.21 11.54 7.01
CA SER A 60 1.52 12.93 6.70
C SER A 60 0.90 13.35 5.36
N ARG A 61 0.92 14.65 5.09
CA ARG A 61 0.56 15.19 3.77
C ARG A 61 1.46 14.62 2.66
N ASP A 62 2.73 14.39 2.97
CA ASP A 62 3.72 13.95 1.99
C ASP A 62 3.49 12.49 1.57
N ASP A 63 3.02 11.64 2.50
CA ASP A 63 2.68 10.23 2.22
C ASP A 63 1.60 10.08 1.13
N VAL A 64 0.71 11.07 1.02
CA VAL A 64 -0.42 11.07 0.08
C VAL A 64 -0.35 12.20 -0.95
N ALA A 65 0.81 12.86 -1.10
CA ALA A 65 0.96 14.03 -1.98
C ALA A 65 0.61 13.75 -3.45
N GLY A 66 0.74 12.49 -3.89
CA GLY A 66 0.37 12.05 -5.24
C GLY A 66 -1.10 11.69 -5.44
N CYS A 67 -1.89 11.61 -4.36
CA CYS A 67 -3.30 11.23 -4.41
C CYS A 67 -4.18 12.40 -4.85
N ARG A 68 -5.25 12.09 -5.59
CA ARG A 68 -6.28 13.05 -6.00
C ARG A 68 -7.63 12.57 -5.50
N ALA A 69 -8.48 13.51 -5.09
CA ALA A 69 -9.87 13.27 -4.68
C ALA A 69 -10.82 13.37 -5.88
#